data_AF-A0A662WBD9-F1
#
_entry.id   AF-A0A662WBD9-F1
#
_cell.length_a   1.000
_cell.length_b   1.000
_cell.length_c   1.000
_cell.angle_alpha   90.00
_cell.angle_beta   90.00
_cell.angle_gamma   90.00
#
_symmetry.space_group_name_H-M   'P 1'
#
loop_
_entity.id
_entity.type
_entity.pdbx_description
1 polymer ?
#
loop_
_entity_poly.entity_id
_entity_poly.type
_entity_poly.pdbx_seq_one_letter_code
_entity_poly.pdbx_strand_id
1 'polypeptide(L)'
;MSGYIKIKVDLDELGVIIRNVDSWERFMNVKFIEADITGNKATITAMPVATPGFFVWVQNGEVRLMAEVVSESRVGYVDLEELAEFDVNLMERLKLIVVCKDNNASIDRDGRYFPKSQESVELYKMLMKTAKWK
;
A
#
# COMPACT_ATOMS: atom_id res chain seq x y z
N MET A 1 0.09 18.33 3.48
CA MET A 1 1.55 18.22 3.27
C MET A 1 1.80 17.00 2.40
N SER A 2 2.53 17.13 1.29
CA SER A 2 2.90 15.97 0.46
C SER A 2 3.82 15.07 1.28
N GLY A 3 3.26 14.00 1.85
CA GLY A 3 3.87 13.20 2.90
C GLY A 3 5.04 12.31 2.46
N TYR A 4 5.72 12.60 1.36
CA TYR A 4 6.84 11.80 0.90
C TYR A 4 8.10 12.08 1.73
N ILE A 5 8.92 11.05 1.91
CA ILE A 5 10.24 11.13 2.55
C ILE A 5 11.33 10.91 1.50
N LYS A 6 12.51 11.48 1.74
CA LYS A 6 13.70 11.33 0.90
C LYS A 6 14.77 10.56 1.65
N ILE A 7 15.23 9.45 1.07
CA ILE A 7 16.24 8.56 1.66
C ILE A 7 17.47 8.61 0.75
N LYS A 8 18.61 9.04 1.29
CA LYS A 8 19.87 9.08 0.54
C LYS A 8 20.59 7.76 0.72
N VAL A 9 21.03 7.17 -0.38
CA VAL A 9 21.75 5.89 -0.43
C VAL A 9 22.90 6.00 -1.44
N ASP A 10 23.87 5.11 -1.37
CA ASP A 10 24.82 4.93 -2.47
C ASP A 10 24.23 4.04 -3.58
N LEU A 11 24.99 3.86 -4.67
CA LEU A 11 24.51 3.08 -5.82
C LEU A 11 24.45 1.58 -5.55
N ASP A 12 25.31 1.05 -4.67
CA ASP A 12 25.33 -0.37 -4.33
C ASP A 12 24.11 -0.71 -3.47
N GLU A 13 23.80 0.14 -2.49
CA GLU A 13 22.59 0.11 -1.69
C GLU A 13 21.33 0.22 -2.55
N LEU A 14 21.28 1.18 -3.48
CA LEU A 14 20.16 1.31 -4.42
C LEU A 14 19.98 0.02 -5.23
N GLY A 15 21.08 -0.57 -5.70
CA GLY A 15 21.06 -1.83 -6.44
C GLY A 15 20.46 -2.99 -5.65
N VAL A 16 20.76 -3.08 -4.35
CA VAL A 16 20.17 -4.08 -3.45
C VAL A 16 18.69 -3.80 -3.21
N ILE A 17 18.31 -2.53 -2.98
CA ILE A 17 16.92 -2.12 -2.75
C ILE A 17 16.05 -2.43 -3.97
N ILE A 18 16.48 -2.07 -5.18
CA ILE A 18 15.68 -2.31 -6.41
C ILE A 18 15.44 -3.81 -6.63
N ARG A 19 16.43 -4.66 -6.34
CA ARG A 19 16.27 -6.12 -6.46
C ARG A 19 15.32 -6.72 -5.42
N ASN A 20 15.06 -6.02 -4.32
CA ASN A 20 14.28 -6.49 -3.18
C ASN A 20 13.25 -5.44 -2.73
N VAL A 21 12.66 -4.70 -3.69
CA VAL A 21 11.88 -3.49 -3.38
C VAL A 21 10.73 -3.78 -2.44
N ASP A 22 10.01 -4.88 -2.65
CA ASP A 22 8.86 -5.25 -1.82
C ASP A 22 9.26 -5.56 -0.37
N SER A 23 10.37 -6.27 -0.18
CA SER A 23 10.91 -6.56 1.15
C SER A 23 11.39 -5.29 1.85
N TRP A 24 12.03 -4.40 1.11
CA TRP A 24 12.49 -3.11 1.63
C TRP A 24 11.31 -2.21 2.03
N GLU A 25 10.27 -2.13 1.20
CA GLU A 25 9.03 -1.40 1.48
C GLU A 25 8.35 -1.89 2.76
N ARG A 26 8.28 -3.21 2.97
CA ARG A 26 7.78 -3.81 4.22
C ARG A 26 8.65 -3.48 5.42
N PHE A 27 9.96 -3.61 5.28
CA PHE A 27 10.89 -3.33 6.37
C PHE A 27 10.82 -1.86 6.82
N MET A 28 10.68 -0.94 5.86
CA MET A 28 10.66 0.50 6.11
C MET A 28 9.25 1.08 6.34
N ASN A 29 8.19 0.29 6.11
CA ASN A 29 6.80 0.78 6.05
C ASN A 29 6.64 1.97 5.09
N VAL A 30 7.10 1.78 3.85
CA VAL A 30 6.99 2.78 2.78
C VAL A 30 6.52 2.14 1.48
N LYS A 31 6.12 2.97 0.52
CA LYS A 31 6.04 2.62 -0.89
C LYS A 31 7.07 3.42 -1.67
N PHE A 32 7.91 2.73 -2.43
CA PHE A 32 8.87 3.34 -3.35
C PHE A 32 8.11 4.09 -4.45
N ILE A 33 8.49 5.34 -4.71
CA ILE A 33 7.91 6.16 -5.77
C ILE A 33 8.90 6.27 -6.93
N GLU A 34 10.08 6.77 -6.64
CA GLU A 34 11.13 7.01 -7.63
C GLU A 34 12.50 7.11 -6.95
N ALA A 35 13.56 7.02 -7.75
CA ALA A 35 14.93 7.28 -7.32
C ALA A 35 15.63 8.19 -8.32
N ASP A 36 16.18 9.29 -7.81
CA ASP A 36 17.02 10.21 -8.56
C ASP A 36 18.50 9.87 -8.34
N ILE A 37 19.25 9.66 -9.41
CA ILE A 37 20.69 9.34 -9.35
C ILE A 37 21.50 10.58 -9.74
N THR A 38 22.40 11.00 -8.83
CA THR A 38 23.32 12.12 -9.07
C THR A 38 24.75 11.69 -8.70
N GLY A 39 25.59 11.46 -9.71
CA GLY A 39 26.94 10.95 -9.51
C GLY A 39 26.93 9.53 -8.93
N ASN A 40 27.62 9.32 -7.80
CA ASN A 40 27.69 8.03 -7.10
C ASN A 40 26.68 7.89 -5.94
N LYS A 41 25.64 8.74 -5.92
CA LYS A 41 24.59 8.72 -4.89
C LYS A 41 23.22 8.70 -5.52
N ALA A 42 22.26 8.13 -4.80
CA ALA A 42 20.87 8.18 -5.15
C ALA A 42 20.02 8.78 -4.02
N THR A 43 18.92 9.43 -4.39
CA THR A 43 17.88 9.88 -3.47
C THR A 43 16.58 9.18 -3.84
N ILE A 44 16.11 8.30 -2.96
CA ILE A 44 14.83 7.62 -3.10
C ILE A 44 13.74 8.52 -2.54
N THR A 45 12.72 8.80 -3.33
CA THR A 45 11.46 9.37 -2.86
C THR A 45 10.52 8.21 -2.52
N ALA A 46 10.04 8.17 -1.28
CA ALA A 46 9.16 7.11 -0.79
C ALA A 46 7.94 7.70 -0.06
N MET A 47 6.80 7.00 -0.13
CA MET A 47 5.58 7.33 0.59
C MET A 47 5.51 6.52 1.88
N PRO A 48 5.55 7.13 3.08
CA PRO A 48 5.25 6.45 4.33
C PRO A 48 3.84 5.87 4.32
N VAL A 49 3.72 4.63 4.80
CA VAL A 49 2.47 3.89 4.95
C VAL A 49 2.45 3.22 6.32
N ALA A 50 1.28 2.85 6.81
CA ALA A 50 1.17 2.04 8.02
C ALA A 50 1.55 0.57 7.74
N THR A 51 1.25 0.11 6.52
CA THR A 51 1.69 -1.19 6.00
C THR A 51 1.54 -1.20 4.47
N PRO A 52 2.42 -1.86 3.71
CA PRO A 52 2.20 -2.12 2.29
C PRO A 52 1.28 -3.34 2.04
N GLY A 53 0.90 -4.08 3.09
CA GLY A 53 0.22 -5.38 3.00
C GLY A 53 -1.21 -5.36 2.44
N PHE A 54 -1.82 -4.18 2.28
CA PHE A 54 -3.08 -4.02 1.57
C PHE A 54 -3.21 -2.59 1.03
N PHE A 55 -4.09 -2.39 0.06
CA PHE A 55 -4.45 -1.07 -0.45
C PHE A 55 -5.85 -1.07 -1.05
N VAL A 56 -6.41 0.13 -1.28
CA VAL A 56 -7.64 0.32 -2.03
C VAL A 56 -7.29 0.68 -3.46
N TRP A 57 -7.78 -0.10 -4.40
CA TRP A 57 -7.65 0.17 -5.83
C TRP A 57 -8.90 0.85 -6.34
N VAL A 58 -8.75 2.06 -6.88
CA VAL A 58 -9.81 2.75 -7.61
C VAL A 58 -9.44 2.72 -9.09
N GLN A 59 -10.31 2.15 -9.92
CA GLN A 59 -10.14 2.15 -11.36
C GLN A 59 -11.50 2.15 -12.06
N ASN A 60 -11.73 3.08 -12.98
CA ASN A 60 -12.94 3.14 -13.81
C ASN A 60 -14.25 3.13 -12.99
N GLY A 61 -14.23 3.76 -11.81
CA GLY A 61 -15.39 3.79 -10.90
C GLY A 61 -15.57 2.56 -10.02
N GLU A 62 -14.73 1.53 -10.16
CA GLU A 62 -14.69 0.39 -9.26
C GLU A 62 -13.71 0.62 -8.11
N VAL A 63 -14.11 0.28 -6.89
CA VAL A 63 -13.31 0.44 -5.68
C VAL A 63 -13.12 -0.91 -5.02
N ARG A 64 -11.91 -1.46 -5.07
CA ARG A 64 -11.60 -2.83 -4.64
C ARG A 64 -10.58 -2.86 -3.50
N LEU A 65 -10.77 -3.75 -2.53
CA LEU A 65 -9.80 -3.96 -1.45
C LEU A 65 -8.79 -5.04 -1.87
N MET A 66 -7.56 -4.61 -2.11
CA MET A 66 -6.46 -5.48 -2.55
C MET A 66 -5.58 -5.86 -1.38
N ALA A 67 -5.25 -7.14 -1.24
CA ALA A 67 -4.30 -7.63 -0.24
C ALA A 67 -3.04 -8.19 -0.88
N GLU A 68 -1.91 -7.99 -0.21
CA GLU A 68 -0.62 -8.53 -0.61
C GLU A 68 -0.60 -10.06 -0.42
N VAL A 69 -0.17 -10.78 -1.45
CA VAL A 69 0.13 -12.21 -1.38
C VAL A 69 1.62 -12.39 -1.59
N VAL A 70 2.29 -12.89 -0.56
CA VAL A 70 3.73 -13.13 -0.57
C VAL A 70 4.00 -14.56 -1.02
N SER A 71 4.69 -14.70 -2.14
CA SER A 71 5.35 -15.95 -2.54
C SER A 71 6.85 -15.87 -2.23
N GLU A 72 7.57 -17.00 -2.31
CA GLU A 72 9.00 -17.09 -1.97
C GLU A 72 9.89 -16.05 -2.68
N SER A 73 9.50 -15.57 -3.86
CA SER A 73 10.31 -14.64 -4.66
C SER A 73 9.58 -13.38 -5.14
N ARG A 74 8.26 -13.27 -4.96
CA ARG A 74 7.46 -12.18 -5.51
C ARG A 74 6.27 -11.82 -4.65
N VAL A 75 5.91 -10.55 -4.73
CA VAL A 75 4.66 -10.02 -4.21
C VAL A 75 3.64 -9.90 -5.32
N GLY A 76 2.49 -10.53 -5.10
CA GLY A 76 1.28 -10.31 -5.87
C GLY A 76 0.24 -9.54 -5.06
N TYR A 77 -0.83 -9.17 -5.73
CA TYR A 77 -2.01 -8.61 -5.07
C TYR A 77 -3.24 -9.36 -5.54
N VAL A 78 -4.14 -9.65 -4.60
CA VAL A 78 -5.42 -10.31 -4.87
C VAL A 78 -6.56 -9.40 -4.44
N ASP A 79 -7.64 -9.45 -5.20
CA ASP A 79 -8.89 -8.81 -4.80
C ASP A 79 -9.54 -9.66 -3.71
N LEU A 80 -9.67 -9.10 -2.51
CA LEU A 80 -10.26 -9.83 -1.39
C LEU A 80 -11.74 -10.12 -1.63
N GLU A 81 -12.46 -9.24 -2.32
CA GLU A 81 -13.91 -9.36 -2.56
C GLU A 81 -14.25 -10.51 -3.52
N GLU A 82 -13.28 -10.93 -4.34
CA GLU A 82 -13.40 -12.14 -5.15
C GLU A 82 -13.29 -13.41 -4.30
N LEU A 83 -12.50 -13.38 -3.22
CA LEU A 83 -12.13 -14.56 -2.41
C LEU A 83 -13.04 -14.81 -1.19
N ALA A 84 -13.70 -13.78 -0.67
CA ALA A 84 -14.52 -13.89 0.53
C ALA A 84 -15.70 -12.91 0.55
N GLU A 85 -16.71 -13.25 1.35
CA GLU A 85 -17.77 -12.31 1.72
C GLU A 85 -17.37 -11.57 3.01
N PHE A 86 -17.59 -10.26 3.04
CA PHE A 86 -17.22 -9.39 4.16
C PHE A 86 -18.42 -8.59 4.69
N ASP A 87 -18.27 -8.04 5.89
CA ASP A 87 -19.17 -7.00 6.39
C ASP A 87 -19.07 -5.73 5.54
N VAL A 88 -20.16 -5.39 4.86
CA VAL A 88 -20.22 -4.28 3.89
C VAL A 88 -19.92 -2.94 4.57
N ASN A 89 -20.47 -2.69 5.76
CA ASN A 89 -20.29 -1.41 6.44
C ASN A 89 -18.83 -1.21 6.89
N LEU A 90 -18.20 -2.28 7.41
CA LEU A 90 -16.79 -2.24 7.77
C LEU A 90 -15.89 -2.07 6.54
N MET A 91 -16.22 -2.74 5.43
CA MET A 91 -15.46 -2.67 4.19
C MET A 91 -15.52 -1.27 3.56
N GLU A 92 -16.72 -0.70 3.42
CA GLU A 92 -16.92 0.65 2.89
C GLU A 92 -16.23 1.70 3.78
N ARG A 93 -16.37 1.57 5.10
CA ARG A 93 -15.69 2.46 6.05
C ARG A 93 -14.16 2.38 5.91
N LEU A 94 -13.60 1.18 5.77
CA LEU A 94 -12.17 0.99 5.55
C LEU A 94 -11.74 1.66 4.25
N LYS A 95 -12.45 1.40 3.14
CA LYS A 95 -12.16 1.99 1.83
C LYS A 95 -12.16 3.52 1.88
N LEU A 96 -13.18 4.11 2.51
CA LEU A 96 -13.29 5.57 2.68
C LEU A 96 -12.16 6.16 3.53
N ILE A 97 -11.80 5.52 4.64
CA ILE A 97 -10.69 6.00 5.47
C ILE A 97 -9.38 5.96 4.69
N VAL A 98 -9.09 4.86 4.01
CA VAL A 98 -7.83 4.72 3.25
C VAL A 98 -7.77 5.74 2.11
N VAL A 99 -8.84 5.93 1.33
CA VAL A 99 -8.81 6.87 0.20
C VAL A 99 -8.88 8.32 0.67
N CYS A 100 -9.88 8.66 1.49
CA CYS A 100 -10.20 10.04 1.81
C CYS A 100 -9.38 10.58 2.99
N LYS A 101 -9.27 9.82 4.08
CA LYS A 101 -8.62 10.31 5.31
C LYS A 101 -7.11 10.14 5.25
N ASP A 102 -6.64 8.94 4.92
CA ASP A 102 -5.21 8.62 4.88
C ASP A 102 -4.53 9.31 3.69
N ASN A 103 -5.19 9.34 2.52
CA ASN A 103 -4.59 9.81 1.28
C ASN A 103 -5.09 11.17 0.78
N ASN A 104 -6.04 11.80 1.46
CA ASN A 104 -6.63 13.09 1.06
C ASN A 104 -7.06 13.10 -0.42
N ALA A 105 -7.64 11.98 -0.84
CA ALA A 105 -8.12 11.73 -2.19
C ALA A 105 -9.63 11.48 -2.18
N SER A 106 -10.17 11.06 -3.32
CA SER A 106 -11.58 10.80 -3.52
C SER A 106 -11.77 9.51 -4.30
N ILE A 107 -12.88 8.81 -4.03
CA ILE A 107 -13.18 7.49 -4.61
C ILE A 107 -13.48 7.51 -6.11
N ASP A 108 -13.59 8.69 -6.71
CA ASP A 108 -13.75 8.92 -8.15
C ASP A 108 -12.41 9.14 -8.87
N ARG A 109 -11.29 9.16 -8.14
CA ARG A 109 -9.96 9.32 -8.71
C ARG A 109 -9.26 7.97 -8.80
N ASP A 110 -8.85 7.60 -10.00
CA ASP A 110 -8.07 6.38 -10.23
C ASP A 110 -6.74 6.41 -9.45
N GLY A 111 -6.40 5.29 -8.84
CA GLY A 111 -5.16 5.17 -8.08
C GLY A 111 -5.08 3.95 -7.17
N ARG A 112 -3.90 3.78 -6.56
CA ARG A 112 -3.65 2.82 -5.48
C ARG A 112 -3.44 3.58 -4.19
N TYR A 113 -4.32 3.37 -3.23
CA TYR A 113 -4.33 4.10 -1.96
C TYR A 113 -3.93 3.17 -0.83
N PHE A 114 -2.74 3.38 -0.27
CA PHE A 114 -2.21 2.58 0.82
C PHE A 114 -2.61 3.17 2.18
N PRO A 115 -2.84 2.33 3.21
CA PRO A 115 -3.16 2.81 4.55
C PRO A 115 -1.99 3.60 5.13
N LYS A 116 -2.27 4.71 5.81
CA LYS A 116 -1.25 5.57 6.47
C LYS A 116 -1.47 5.73 7.98
N SER A 117 -2.55 5.17 8.51
CA SER A 117 -2.90 5.29 9.93
C SER A 117 -3.08 3.94 10.61
N GLN A 118 -2.90 3.91 11.93
CA GLN A 118 -3.23 2.71 12.71
C GLN A 118 -4.72 2.38 12.67
N GLU A 119 -5.58 3.40 12.48
CA GLU A 119 -7.03 3.21 12.38
C GLU A 119 -7.41 2.33 11.18
N SER A 120 -6.85 2.58 10.00
CA SER A 120 -7.11 1.75 8.83
C SER A 120 -6.57 0.32 9.02
N VAL A 121 -5.44 0.15 9.70
CA VAL A 121 -4.89 -1.18 10.02
C VAL A 121 -5.79 -1.96 10.98
N GLU A 122 -6.29 -1.32 12.04
CA GLU A 122 -7.20 -1.99 12.99
C GLU A 122 -8.56 -2.32 12.35
N LEU A 123 -9.09 -1.42 11.51
CA LEU A 123 -10.31 -1.71 10.74
C LEU A 123 -10.12 -2.88 9.78
N TYR A 124 -8.97 -2.96 9.09
CA TYR A 124 -8.64 -4.11 8.25
C TYR A 124 -8.62 -5.40 9.07
N LYS A 125 -7.95 -5.42 10.23
CA LYS A 125 -7.96 -6.59 11.13
C LYS A 125 -9.37 -6.97 11.59
N MET A 126 -10.22 -6.00 11.89
CA MET A 126 -11.63 -6.25 12.24
C MET A 126 -12.39 -6.86 11.06
N LEU A 127 -12.21 -6.32 9.86
CA LEU A 127 -12.82 -6.83 8.63
C LEU A 127 -12.38 -8.28 8.35
N MET A 128 -11.10 -8.59 8.51
CA MET A 128 -10.60 -9.95 8.29
C MET A 128 -11.18 -10.97 9.27
N LYS A 129 -11.59 -10.54 10.47
CA LYS A 129 -12.28 -11.40 11.45
C LYS A 129 -13.73 -11.71 11.08
N THR A 130 -14.35 -10.91 10.22
CA THR A 130 -15.72 -11.13 9.73
C THR A 130 -15.77 -11.85 8.39
N ALA A 131 -14.62 -12.12 7.78
CA ALA A 131 -14.49 -12.75 6.48
C ALA A 131 -15.09 -14.17 6.46
N LYS A 132 -15.92 -14.45 5.46
CA LYS A 132 -16.39 -15.79 5.11
C LYS A 132 -15.75 -16.21 3.79
N TRP A 133 -14.70 -17.01 3.90
CA TRP A 133 -13.92 -17.49 2.75
C TRP A 133 -14.72 -18.48 1.90
N LYS A 134 -14.59 -18.36 0.58
CA LYS A 134 -15.23 -19.24 -0.40
C LYS A 134 -14.46 -20.56 -0.58
#